data_AF-A0A3P9KZD4-F1
#
_entry.id   AF-A0A3P9KZD4-F1
#
_cell.length_a   1.000
_cell.length_b   1.000
_cell.length_c   1.000
_cell.angle_alpha   90.00
_cell.angle_beta   90.00
_cell.angle_gamma   90.00
#
_symmetry.space_group_name_H-M   'P 1'
#
loop_
_entity.id
_entity.type
_entity.pdbx_description
1 polymer ?
#
loop_
_entity_poly.entity_id
_entity_poly.type
_entity_poly.pdbx_seq_one_letter_code
_entity_poly.pdbx_strand_id
1 'polypeptide(L)'
;MDFIWIYFAVLLCLGECFALQLSYSVNEEANKGTVVGNIAKDLKLNAQELESRDIRIVSSYSRKYFDVDLRTGNLFVDERIDREELCANMEQCSLRVQAVLSNPMFAQGIEVNILDVNDNSPDFSEQVYLLNISESTAPGERYLLPIAEDADDGRNSVNGYKLNPNDYFFLDVQSGGEHGVSAELVLNKALDRETQPVLKLILTAVDGGKPLLCLLRWWCWKAPLTCRLRSDTCL
;
A
#
# COMPACT_ATOMS: atom_id res chain seq x y z
N MET A 1 62.46 -14.21 26.28
CA MET A 1 61.57 -14.51 25.13
C MET A 1 60.21 -14.01 25.56
N ASP A 2 60.01 -12.69 25.64
CA ASP A 2 58.92 -12.12 26.46
C ASP A 2 58.42 -10.79 25.93
N PHE A 3 58.03 -10.66 24.65
CA PHE A 3 57.44 -9.40 24.16
C PHE A 3 56.37 -9.53 23.06
N ILE A 4 55.92 -10.73 22.70
CA ILE A 4 55.02 -10.92 21.55
C ILE A 4 53.53 -11.08 21.97
N TRP A 5 53.24 -11.31 23.25
CA TRP A 5 51.86 -11.56 23.72
C TRP A 5 51.08 -10.32 24.20
N ILE A 6 51.70 -9.12 24.22
CA ILE A 6 51.03 -7.91 24.74
C ILE A 6 50.28 -7.13 23.65
N TYR A 7 50.55 -7.37 22.36
CA TYR A 7 49.87 -6.65 21.26
C TYR A 7 48.58 -7.31 20.77
N PHE A 8 48.23 -8.51 21.23
CA PHE A 8 47.01 -9.21 20.80
C PHE A 8 45.77 -8.95 21.67
N ALA A 9 45.86 -8.08 22.67
CA ALA A 9 44.77 -7.80 23.61
C ALA A 9 44.12 -6.40 23.47
N VAL A 10 44.45 -5.62 22.44
CA VAL A 10 43.95 -4.23 22.31
C VAL A 10 43.21 -3.95 20.99
N LEU A 11 43.04 -4.93 20.08
CA LEU A 11 42.43 -4.68 18.76
C LEU A 11 41.08 -5.37 18.48
N LEU A 12 40.27 -5.64 19.51
CA LEU A 12 38.88 -6.09 19.33
C LEU A 12 37.95 -5.40 20.33
N CYS A 13 37.94 -4.07 20.27
CA CYS A 13 36.84 -3.27 20.80
C CYS A 13 36.44 -2.19 19.79
N LEU A 14 36.43 -2.55 18.51
CA LEU A 14 35.49 -1.96 17.56
C LEU A 14 34.23 -2.84 17.64
N GLY A 15 33.62 -2.85 18.83
CA GLY A 15 32.22 -3.19 18.90
C GLY A 15 31.53 -2.13 18.06
N GLU A 16 31.00 -2.52 16.91
CA GLU A 16 29.89 -1.79 16.33
C GLU A 16 28.87 -1.69 17.46
N CYS A 17 28.84 -0.52 18.11
CA CYS A 17 27.73 -0.11 18.93
C CYS A 17 26.59 0.06 17.94
N PHE A 18 26.00 -1.06 17.52
CA PHE A 18 24.64 -1.05 17.03
C PHE A 18 23.84 -0.54 18.21
N ALA A 19 23.58 0.77 18.22
CA ALA A 19 22.50 1.32 19.00
C ALA A 19 21.29 0.45 18.66
N LEU A 20 20.79 -0.31 19.63
CA LEU A 20 19.64 -1.18 19.43
C LEU A 20 18.50 -0.30 18.94
N GLN A 21 18.21 -0.33 17.65
CA GLN A 21 17.14 0.45 17.07
C GLN A 21 15.84 -0.29 17.38
N LEU A 22 14.95 0.34 18.14
CA LEU A 22 13.64 -0.25 18.41
C LEU A 22 12.83 -0.22 17.13
N SER A 23 12.19 -1.34 16.79
CA SER A 23 11.34 -1.44 15.62
C SER A 23 9.97 -1.99 16.02
N TYR A 24 8.93 -1.31 15.57
CA TYR A 24 7.55 -1.72 15.72
C TYR A 24 6.84 -1.72 14.36
N SER A 25 5.60 -2.19 14.35
CA SER A 25 4.76 -2.14 13.15
C SER A 25 3.33 -1.82 13.54
N VAL A 26 2.66 -1.06 12.69
CA VAL A 26 1.25 -0.71 12.84
C VAL A 26 0.62 -0.67 11.47
N ASN A 27 -0.64 -1.08 11.37
CA ASN A 27 -1.41 -0.86 10.16
C ASN A 27 -1.67 0.65 10.00
N GLU A 28 -1.68 1.12 8.75
CA GLU A 28 -2.30 2.40 8.47
C GLU A 28 -3.80 2.38 8.82
N GLU A 29 -4.41 3.57 8.82
CA GLU A 29 -5.82 3.76 9.17
C GLU A 29 -6.22 3.19 10.55
N ALA A 30 -5.22 2.87 11.38
CA ALA A 30 -5.43 2.42 12.74
C ALA A 30 -6.10 3.54 13.56
N ASN A 31 -7.11 3.17 14.32
CA ASN A 31 -7.83 4.12 15.17
C ASN A 31 -6.88 4.80 16.16
N LYS A 32 -7.14 6.08 16.45
CA LYS A 32 -6.47 6.80 17.54
C LYS A 32 -6.56 5.99 18.85
N GLY A 33 -5.43 5.83 19.53
CA GLY A 33 -5.28 5.02 20.74
C GLY A 33 -4.85 3.57 20.47
N THR A 34 -4.73 3.14 19.21
CA THR A 34 -4.21 1.80 18.89
C THR A 34 -2.79 1.65 19.39
N VAL A 35 -2.53 0.59 20.16
CA VAL A 35 -1.22 0.30 20.74
C VAL A 35 -0.28 -0.26 19.66
N VAL A 36 0.87 0.38 19.51
CA VAL A 36 1.93 -0.01 18.56
C VAL A 36 2.95 -0.93 19.23
N GLY A 37 3.30 -0.63 20.49
CA GLY A 37 4.29 -1.39 21.26
C GLY A 37 4.44 -0.85 22.68
N ASN A 38 5.14 -1.56 23.56
CA ASN A 38 5.40 -1.09 24.92
C ASN A 38 6.85 -0.59 25.05
N ILE A 39 7.03 0.71 24.87
CA ILE A 39 8.35 1.33 24.87
C ILE A 39 8.99 1.33 26.25
N ALA A 40 8.19 1.43 27.32
CA ALA A 40 8.74 1.43 28.68
C ALA A 40 9.43 0.10 29.00
N LYS A 41 8.79 -1.02 28.64
CA LYS A 41 9.37 -2.36 28.80
C LYS A 41 10.68 -2.51 28.03
N ASP A 42 10.71 -2.04 26.78
CA ASP A 42 11.88 -2.18 25.92
C ASP A 42 13.04 -1.26 26.35
N LEU A 43 12.72 -0.09 26.91
CA LEU A 43 13.67 0.81 27.56
C LEU A 43 14.01 0.42 29.02
N LYS A 44 13.37 -0.63 29.56
CA LYS A 44 13.49 -1.09 30.96
C LYS A 44 13.14 -0.01 31.99
N LEU A 45 12.13 0.78 31.69
CA LEU A 45 11.58 1.84 32.55
C LEU A 45 10.28 1.40 33.21
N ASN A 46 10.01 1.92 34.40
CA ASN A 46 8.72 1.79 35.07
C ASN A 46 7.86 3.06 34.93
N ALA A 47 6.57 2.98 35.28
CA ALA A 47 5.62 4.09 35.12
C ALA A 47 6.04 5.37 35.88
N GLN A 48 6.65 5.23 37.06
CA GLN A 48 7.13 6.39 37.83
C GLN A 48 8.32 7.06 37.12
N GLU A 49 9.19 6.29 36.46
CA GLU A 49 10.29 6.83 35.66
C GLU A 49 9.80 7.54 34.39
N LEU A 50 8.73 7.05 33.75
CA LEU A 50 8.15 7.70 32.57
C LEU A 50 7.65 9.11 32.91
N GLU A 51 6.91 9.25 34.02
CA GLU A 51 6.41 10.55 34.48
C GLU A 51 7.55 11.46 34.96
N SER A 52 8.43 10.95 35.83
CA SER A 52 9.50 11.79 36.42
C SER A 52 10.57 12.22 35.42
N ARG A 53 10.79 11.43 34.35
CA ARG A 53 11.73 11.76 33.27
C ARG A 53 11.09 12.45 32.08
N ASP A 54 9.80 12.76 32.12
CA ASP A 54 9.08 13.51 31.06
C ASP A 54 9.37 12.93 29.67
N ILE A 55 9.07 11.64 29.50
CA ILE A 55 9.25 10.97 28.21
C ILE A 55 8.35 11.62 27.15
N ARG A 56 8.93 11.90 25.98
CA ARG A 56 8.21 12.50 24.86
C ARG A 56 8.59 11.82 23.56
N ILE A 57 7.61 11.62 22.69
CA ILE A 57 7.85 11.23 21.31
C ILE A 57 8.05 12.49 20.48
N VAL A 58 9.20 12.57 19.81
CA VAL A 58 9.55 13.66 18.90
C VAL A 58 9.82 13.11 17.52
N SER A 59 9.45 13.88 16.51
CA SER A 59 9.69 13.54 15.11
C SER A 59 9.89 14.82 14.30
N SER A 60 10.45 14.69 13.10
CA SER A 60 10.62 15.80 12.15
C SER A 60 9.37 16.06 11.30
N TYR A 61 8.34 15.22 11.42
CA TYR A 61 7.11 15.34 10.64
C TYR A 61 6.24 16.49 11.19
N SER A 62 5.40 17.07 10.32
CA SER A 62 4.49 18.15 10.69
C SER A 62 3.37 17.67 11.64
N ARG A 63 2.95 16.41 11.50
CA ARG A 63 1.95 15.75 12.34
C ARG A 63 2.62 14.87 13.40
N LYS A 64 1.98 14.73 14.56
CA LYS A 64 2.41 13.83 15.63
C LYS A 64 1.66 12.52 15.53
N TYR A 65 2.16 11.58 14.75
CA TYR A 65 1.49 10.30 14.51
C TYR A 65 1.44 9.37 15.73
N PHE A 66 2.39 9.52 16.65
CA PHE A 66 2.50 8.66 17.82
C PHE A 66 2.69 9.45 19.10
N ASP A 67 2.15 8.91 20.19
CA ASP A 67 2.38 9.40 21.55
C ASP A 67 2.51 8.21 22.53
N VAL A 68 2.88 8.49 23.77
CA VAL A 68 3.14 7.48 24.80
C VAL A 68 2.18 7.64 25.98
N ASP A 69 1.53 6.55 26.38
CA ASP A 69 0.72 6.51 27.60
C ASP A 69 1.67 6.42 28.80
N LEU A 70 1.75 7.48 29.60
CA LEU A 70 2.67 7.58 30.75
C LEU A 70 2.37 6.55 31.85
N ARG A 71 1.14 6.03 31.92
CA ARG A 71 0.75 5.05 32.93
C ARG A 71 1.12 3.63 32.52
N THR A 72 0.99 3.31 31.23
CA THR A 72 1.21 1.94 30.71
C THR A 72 2.55 1.76 30.02
N GLY A 73 3.16 2.84 29.55
CA GLY A 73 4.35 2.82 28.72
C GLY A 73 4.11 2.35 27.29
N ASN A 74 2.85 2.35 26.84
CA ASN A 74 2.49 1.98 25.47
C ASN A 74 2.70 3.16 24.53
N LEU A 75 3.43 2.94 23.44
CA LEU A 75 3.39 3.79 22.26
C LEU A 75 2.07 3.52 21.54
N PHE A 76 1.32 4.57 21.21
CA PHE A 76 0.03 4.45 20.54
C PHE A 76 -0.12 5.46 19.41
N VAL A 77 -1.04 5.18 18.49
CA VAL A 77 -1.39 6.06 17.36
C VAL A 77 -2.16 7.28 17.87
N ASP A 78 -1.64 8.49 17.65
CA ASP A 78 -2.29 9.73 18.09
C ASP A 78 -3.01 10.46 16.95
N GLU A 79 -2.54 10.31 15.71
CA GLU A 79 -3.12 10.91 14.51
C GLU A 79 -3.27 9.88 13.38
N ARG A 80 -4.18 10.14 12.43
CA ARG A 80 -4.41 9.26 11.27
C ARG A 80 -3.10 9.10 10.48
N ILE A 81 -2.75 7.85 10.20
CA ILE A 81 -1.61 7.44 9.38
C ILE A 81 -2.21 6.93 8.08
N ASP A 82 -1.88 7.61 6.99
CA ASP A 82 -2.31 7.32 5.62
C ASP A 82 -1.01 7.05 4.84
N ARG A 83 -0.79 5.79 4.46
CA ARG A 83 0.46 5.32 3.87
C ARG A 83 0.62 5.90 2.47
N GLU A 84 -0.46 6.08 1.72
CA GLU A 84 -0.46 6.68 0.39
C GLU A 84 -0.02 8.16 0.46
N GLU A 85 -0.43 8.91 1.49
CA GLU A 85 0.06 10.28 1.73
C GLU A 85 1.55 10.31 2.10
N LEU A 86 2.00 9.37 2.93
CA LEU A 86 3.33 9.37 3.54
C LEU A 86 4.42 8.78 2.63
N CYS A 87 4.05 7.75 1.87
CA CYS A 87 4.96 6.81 1.24
C CYS A 87 4.54 6.42 -0.17
N ALA A 88 3.90 7.34 -0.92
CA ALA A 88 3.47 7.12 -2.29
C ALA A 88 4.55 6.43 -3.15
N ASN A 89 4.18 5.30 -3.77
CA ASN A 89 5.03 4.49 -4.65
C ASN A 89 6.29 3.88 -3.98
N MET A 90 6.31 3.71 -2.66
CA MET A 90 7.38 3.01 -1.95
C MET A 90 6.92 1.64 -1.44
N GLU A 91 7.68 0.58 -1.75
CA GLU A 91 7.44 -0.79 -1.26
C GLU A 91 7.60 -0.94 0.26
N GLN A 92 8.32 -0.02 0.90
CA GLN A 92 8.55 -0.02 2.34
C GLN A 92 8.27 1.37 2.89
N CYS A 93 7.30 1.45 3.81
CA CYS A 93 6.96 2.67 4.52
C CYS A 93 7.37 2.55 5.99
N SER A 94 8.26 3.43 6.45
CA SER A 94 8.61 3.51 7.86
C SER A 94 8.70 4.95 8.36
N LEU A 95 8.15 5.20 9.54
CA LEU A 95 8.26 6.47 10.24
C LEU A 95 9.35 6.37 11.30
N ARG A 96 10.30 7.30 11.27
CA ARG A 96 11.37 7.39 12.26
C ARG A 96 11.04 8.45 13.30
N VAL A 97 10.87 8.00 14.54
CA VAL A 97 10.60 8.87 15.69
C VAL A 97 11.65 8.63 16.77
N GLN A 98 11.73 9.55 17.73
CA GLN A 98 12.64 9.42 18.87
C GLN A 98 11.86 9.55 20.17
N ALA A 99 12.12 8.64 21.11
CA ALA A 99 11.72 8.83 22.50
C ALA A 99 12.83 9.58 23.22
N VAL A 100 12.50 10.76 23.73
CA VAL A 100 13.41 11.61 24.49
C VAL A 100 13.00 11.59 25.95
N LEU A 101 13.95 11.28 26.82
CA LEU A 101 13.82 11.35 28.26
C LEU A 101 14.72 12.45 28.81
N SER A 102 14.23 13.16 29.81
CA SER A 102 14.95 14.20 30.53
C SER A 102 15.63 13.65 31.79
N ASN A 103 16.66 14.36 32.27
CA ASN A 103 17.28 14.19 33.58
C ASN A 103 17.62 12.73 33.99
N PRO A 104 18.68 12.11 33.44
CA PRO A 104 19.59 12.65 32.41
C PRO A 104 18.98 12.57 31.02
N MET A 105 19.48 13.42 30.11
CA MET A 105 19.03 13.42 28.72
C MET A 105 19.41 12.09 28.05
N PHE A 106 18.42 11.42 27.49
CA PHE A 106 18.58 10.16 26.74
C PHE A 106 17.61 10.17 25.56
N ALA A 107 18.07 9.73 24.39
CA ALA A 107 17.25 9.65 23.19
C ALA A 107 17.40 8.25 22.58
N GLN A 108 16.27 7.62 22.29
CA GLN A 108 16.20 6.33 21.60
C GLN A 108 15.48 6.50 20.27
N GLY A 109 16.13 6.09 19.18
CA GLY A 109 15.50 6.00 17.87
C GLY A 109 14.54 4.82 17.78
N ILE A 110 13.38 5.06 17.20
CA ILE A 110 12.32 4.08 16.98
C ILE A 110 11.92 4.15 15.50
N GLU A 111 11.88 3.00 14.86
CA GLU A 111 11.35 2.83 13.52
C GLU A 111 9.99 2.13 13.58
N VAL A 112 8.95 2.78 13.08
CA VAL A 112 7.62 2.19 13.00
C VAL A 112 7.33 1.88 11.55
N ASN A 113 7.28 0.60 11.20
CA ASN A 113 6.88 0.16 9.87
C ASN A 113 5.36 0.33 9.74
N ILE A 114 4.93 1.01 8.69
CA ILE A 114 3.52 1.21 8.36
C ILE A 114 3.11 0.09 7.40
N LEU A 115 2.18 -0.74 7.85
CA LEU A 115 1.66 -1.86 7.10
C LEU A 115 0.44 -1.40 6.30
N ASP A 116 0.50 -1.68 5.01
CA ASP A 116 -0.53 -1.38 4.03
C ASP A 116 -1.86 -2.10 4.35
N VAL A 117 -2.98 -1.37 4.26
CA VAL A 117 -4.34 -1.87 4.41
C VAL A 117 -5.06 -1.66 3.09
N ASN A 118 -5.88 -2.63 2.66
CA ASN A 118 -6.60 -2.54 1.39
C ASN A 118 -7.82 -1.60 1.50
N ASP A 119 -7.57 -0.29 1.49
CA ASP A 119 -8.60 0.75 1.57
C ASP A 119 -8.73 1.58 0.29
N ASN A 120 -7.87 1.37 -0.71
CA ASN A 120 -8.05 1.88 -2.06
C ASN A 120 -8.60 0.80 -2.99
N SER A 121 -9.20 1.23 -4.09
CA SER A 121 -9.78 0.33 -5.07
C SER A 121 -9.19 0.64 -6.45
N PRO A 122 -9.01 -0.37 -7.32
CA PRO A 122 -8.46 -0.16 -8.65
C PRO A 122 -9.25 0.88 -9.43
N ASP A 123 -8.58 1.84 -10.05
CA ASP A 123 -9.19 2.85 -10.91
C ASP A 123 -8.57 2.91 -12.30
N PHE A 124 -9.36 3.26 -13.29
CA PHE A 124 -8.88 3.51 -14.64
C PHE A 124 -8.77 5.03 -14.87
N SER A 125 -7.74 5.47 -15.59
CA SER A 125 -7.60 6.89 -15.97
C SER A 125 -8.77 7.40 -16.83
N GLU A 126 -9.34 6.55 -17.70
CA GLU A 126 -10.44 6.91 -18.60
C GLU A 126 -11.75 6.18 -18.26
N GLN A 127 -12.83 6.94 -18.03
CA GLN A 127 -14.14 6.37 -17.65
C GLN A 127 -14.80 5.56 -18.77
N VAL A 128 -14.50 5.93 -20.02
CA VAL A 128 -14.99 5.28 -21.22
C VAL A 128 -13.83 5.17 -22.19
N TYR A 129 -13.51 3.97 -22.62
CA TYR A 129 -12.52 3.71 -23.65
C TYR A 129 -13.25 3.30 -24.94
N LEU A 130 -12.72 3.68 -26.11
CA LEU A 130 -13.39 3.45 -27.40
C LEU A 130 -12.46 2.70 -28.34
N LEU A 131 -12.88 1.50 -28.75
CA LEU A 131 -12.19 0.68 -29.74
C LEU A 131 -12.99 0.64 -31.04
N ASN A 132 -12.35 1.08 -32.13
CA ASN A 132 -12.91 0.96 -33.48
C ASN A 132 -12.33 -0.29 -34.14
N ILE A 133 -13.17 -1.31 -34.32
CA ILE A 133 -12.76 -2.60 -34.88
C ILE A 133 -13.48 -2.80 -36.21
N SER A 134 -12.73 -3.18 -37.24
CA SER A 134 -13.30 -3.54 -38.54
C SER A 134 -14.09 -4.84 -38.42
N GLU A 135 -15.25 -4.93 -39.06
CA GLU A 135 -16.01 -6.19 -39.10
C GLU A 135 -15.27 -7.30 -39.86
N SER A 136 -14.36 -6.92 -40.76
CA SER A 136 -13.50 -7.82 -41.50
C SER A 136 -12.32 -8.37 -40.67
N THR A 137 -12.17 -7.95 -39.42
CA THR A 137 -11.12 -8.46 -38.52
C THR A 137 -11.34 -9.95 -38.25
N ALA A 138 -10.28 -10.73 -38.40
CA ALA A 138 -10.33 -12.17 -38.14
C ALA A 138 -10.37 -12.46 -36.63
N PRO A 139 -11.11 -13.50 -36.19
CA PRO A 139 -10.98 -14.01 -34.83
C PRO A 139 -9.51 -14.35 -34.49
N GLY A 140 -9.10 -14.01 -33.27
CA GLY A 140 -7.73 -14.11 -32.77
C GLY A 140 -6.99 -12.77 -32.66
N GLU A 141 -7.51 -11.70 -33.29
CA GLU A 141 -6.95 -10.36 -33.16
C GLU A 141 -7.02 -9.85 -31.70
N ARG A 142 -6.00 -9.12 -31.27
CA ARG A 142 -5.78 -8.72 -29.87
C ARG A 142 -5.69 -7.20 -29.76
N TYR A 143 -6.31 -6.64 -28.72
CA TYR A 143 -6.29 -5.21 -28.43
C TYR A 143 -5.83 -4.95 -27.00
N LEU A 144 -4.83 -4.09 -26.84
CA LEU A 144 -4.40 -3.64 -25.52
C LEU A 144 -5.54 -2.87 -24.82
N LEU A 145 -5.79 -3.20 -23.56
CA LEU A 145 -6.76 -2.49 -22.74
C LEU A 145 -6.06 -1.48 -21.82
N PRO A 146 -6.78 -0.44 -21.37
CA PRO A 146 -6.29 0.44 -20.32
C PRO A 146 -5.90 -0.35 -19.06
N ILE A 147 -4.80 0.06 -18.46
CA ILE A 147 -4.31 -0.49 -17.19
C ILE A 147 -5.03 0.25 -16.05
N ALA A 148 -5.53 -0.50 -15.07
CA ALA A 148 -6.01 0.06 -13.82
C ALA A 148 -4.83 0.30 -12.88
N GLU A 149 -4.93 1.35 -12.08
CA GLU A 149 -3.98 1.70 -11.04
C GLU A 149 -4.67 1.55 -9.69
N ASP A 150 -3.95 1.03 -8.71
CA ASP A 150 -4.38 0.97 -7.32
C ASP A 150 -3.27 1.58 -6.47
N ALA A 151 -3.65 2.43 -5.52
CA ALA A 151 -2.70 3.16 -4.68
C ALA A 151 -2.09 2.24 -3.62
N ASP A 152 -2.77 1.15 -3.28
CA ASP A 152 -2.30 0.16 -2.31
C ASP A 152 -1.12 -0.64 -2.85
N ASP A 153 -0.29 -1.18 -1.96
CA ASP A 153 0.95 -1.86 -2.32
C ASP A 153 0.82 -3.40 -2.38
N GLY A 154 1.72 -4.00 -3.17
CA GLY A 154 1.92 -5.45 -3.25
C GLY A 154 0.62 -6.20 -3.59
N ARG A 155 0.14 -7.03 -2.66
CA ARG A 155 -1.05 -7.87 -2.88
C ARG A 155 -2.36 -7.09 -2.88
N ASN A 156 -2.38 -5.90 -2.27
CA ASN A 156 -3.55 -5.04 -2.19
C ASN A 156 -3.68 -4.18 -3.46
N SER A 157 -2.65 -4.17 -4.32
CA SER A 157 -2.73 -3.57 -5.64
C SER A 157 -3.52 -4.44 -6.65
N VAL A 158 -3.65 -3.95 -7.88
CA VAL A 158 -4.37 -4.62 -8.98
C VAL A 158 -3.82 -6.03 -9.22
N ASN A 159 -4.71 -7.02 -9.18
CA ASN A 159 -4.38 -8.43 -9.32
C ASN A 159 -5.10 -9.12 -10.49
N GLY A 160 -6.10 -8.47 -11.10
CA GLY A 160 -6.79 -9.08 -12.23
C GLY A 160 -7.79 -8.19 -12.94
N TYR A 161 -8.28 -8.72 -14.06
CA TYR A 161 -9.33 -8.11 -14.87
C TYR A 161 -10.44 -9.11 -15.18
N LYS A 162 -11.67 -8.64 -15.21
CA LYS A 162 -12.86 -9.39 -15.61
C LYS A 162 -13.62 -8.63 -16.69
N LEU A 163 -14.19 -9.38 -17.62
CA LEU A 163 -15.10 -8.86 -18.64
C LEU A 163 -16.49 -9.40 -18.38
N ASN A 164 -17.52 -8.59 -18.61
CA ASN A 164 -18.88 -9.11 -18.59
C ASN A 164 -19.06 -10.23 -19.64
N PRO A 165 -19.91 -11.23 -19.35
CA PRO A 165 -20.24 -12.28 -20.30
C PRO A 165 -20.70 -11.70 -21.65
N ASN A 166 -20.11 -12.16 -22.74
CA ASN A 166 -20.45 -11.79 -24.11
C ASN A 166 -19.94 -12.86 -25.09
N ASP A 167 -20.45 -12.88 -26.33
CA ASP A 167 -20.13 -13.91 -27.33
C ASP A 167 -18.92 -13.57 -28.22
N TYR A 168 -18.45 -12.32 -28.19
CA TYR A 168 -17.53 -11.78 -29.19
C TYR A 168 -16.09 -11.69 -28.70
N PHE A 169 -15.87 -11.44 -27.41
CA PHE A 169 -14.56 -11.18 -26.84
C PHE A 169 -14.35 -11.91 -25.52
N PHE A 170 -13.10 -12.30 -25.27
CA PHE A 170 -12.60 -12.71 -23.96
C PHE A 170 -11.36 -11.90 -23.60
N LEU A 171 -10.94 -11.99 -22.33
CA LEU A 171 -9.69 -11.38 -21.87
C LEU A 171 -8.58 -12.41 -21.85
N ASP A 172 -7.43 -12.03 -22.37
CA ASP A 172 -6.16 -12.67 -22.07
C ASP A 172 -5.41 -11.82 -21.05
N VAL A 173 -5.37 -12.29 -19.80
CA VAL A 173 -4.77 -11.57 -18.67
C VAL A 173 -3.33 -12.03 -18.50
N GLN A 174 -2.41 -11.07 -18.56
CA GLN A 174 -0.99 -11.31 -18.43
C GLN A 174 -0.52 -10.78 -17.06
N SER A 175 0.10 -11.66 -16.28
CA SER A 175 0.72 -11.33 -15.00
C SER A 175 2.24 -11.19 -15.18
N GLY A 176 2.81 -10.17 -14.54
CA GLY A 176 4.23 -9.85 -14.64
C GLY A 176 4.49 -8.73 -15.66
N GLY A 177 5.29 -7.76 -15.27
CA GLY A 177 5.59 -6.53 -16.03
C GLY A 177 5.75 -5.33 -15.10
N GLU A 178 6.08 -4.16 -15.65
CA GLU A 178 6.25 -2.91 -14.90
C GLU A 178 4.99 -2.49 -14.12
N HIS A 179 3.81 -2.85 -14.64
CA HIS A 179 2.51 -2.50 -14.06
C HIS A 179 1.81 -3.67 -13.34
N GLY A 180 2.53 -4.74 -13.01
CA GLY A 180 1.98 -5.90 -12.27
C GLY A 180 1.07 -6.82 -13.12
N VAL A 181 -0.09 -6.32 -13.55
CA VAL A 181 -1.09 -7.07 -14.31
C VAL A 181 -1.66 -6.24 -15.47
N SER A 182 -1.75 -6.84 -16.65
CA SER A 182 -2.36 -6.24 -17.84
C SER A 182 -3.35 -7.20 -18.50
N ALA A 183 -4.23 -6.68 -19.35
CA ALA A 183 -5.18 -7.49 -20.09
C ALA A 183 -5.26 -7.07 -21.55
N GLU A 184 -5.43 -8.05 -22.43
CA GLU A 184 -5.73 -7.86 -23.84
C GLU A 184 -7.13 -8.39 -24.15
N LEU A 185 -7.88 -7.62 -24.94
CA LEU A 185 -9.17 -8.05 -25.46
C LEU A 185 -8.93 -8.88 -26.72
N VAL A 186 -9.40 -10.12 -26.74
CA VAL A 186 -9.20 -11.04 -27.87
C VAL A 186 -10.52 -11.31 -28.57
N LEU A 187 -10.55 -11.10 -29.90
CA LEU A 187 -11.74 -11.35 -30.71
C LEU A 187 -11.96 -12.86 -30.88
N ASN A 188 -13.08 -13.38 -30.39
CA ASN A 188 -13.45 -14.79 -30.47
C ASN A 188 -14.34 -15.13 -31.66
N LYS A 189 -15.20 -14.19 -32.06
CA LYS A 189 -16.23 -14.39 -33.08
C LYS A 189 -16.23 -13.22 -34.05
N ALA A 190 -16.44 -13.51 -35.33
CA ALA A 190 -16.55 -12.48 -36.37
C ALA A 190 -17.62 -11.44 -36.00
N LEU A 191 -17.32 -10.18 -36.30
CA LEU A 191 -18.21 -9.05 -36.09
C LEU A 191 -19.07 -8.84 -37.34
N ASP A 192 -20.22 -8.21 -37.14
CA ASP A 192 -21.15 -7.86 -38.21
C ASP A 192 -21.80 -6.53 -37.84
N ARG A 193 -21.42 -5.47 -38.53
CA ARG A 193 -21.87 -4.11 -38.24
C ARG A 193 -23.35 -3.95 -38.54
N GLU A 194 -23.89 -4.63 -39.55
CA GLU A 194 -25.30 -4.58 -39.90
C GLU A 194 -26.17 -5.24 -38.82
N THR A 195 -25.67 -6.29 -38.17
CA THR A 195 -26.37 -6.95 -37.05
C THR A 195 -26.20 -6.18 -35.74
N GLN A 196 -24.96 -5.85 -35.36
CA GLN A 196 -24.68 -5.16 -34.11
C GLN A 196 -23.52 -4.17 -34.29
N PRO A 197 -23.83 -2.89 -34.60
CA PRO A 197 -22.80 -1.88 -34.87
C PRO A 197 -22.07 -1.41 -33.61
N VAL A 198 -22.59 -1.71 -32.41
CA VAL A 198 -22.02 -1.29 -31.13
C VAL A 198 -22.12 -2.42 -30.12
N LEU A 199 -20.97 -2.82 -29.58
CA LEU A 199 -20.84 -3.75 -28.47
C LEU A 199 -20.54 -2.96 -27.19
N LYS A 200 -21.33 -3.20 -26.15
CA LYS A 200 -21.13 -2.62 -24.82
C LYS A 200 -20.57 -3.69 -23.92
N LEU A 201 -19.28 -3.57 -23.63
CA LEU A 201 -18.59 -4.42 -22.68
C LEU A 201 -18.53 -3.73 -21.31
N ILE A 202 -18.05 -4.41 -20.29
CA ILE A 202 -17.76 -3.89 -18.94
C ILE A 202 -16.47 -4.58 -18.53
N LEU A 203 -15.39 -3.79 -18.50
CA LEU A 203 -14.11 -4.19 -17.92
C LEU A 203 -14.13 -3.85 -16.43
N THR A 204 -13.75 -4.80 -15.60
CA THR A 204 -13.65 -4.67 -14.14
C THR A 204 -12.23 -5.01 -13.73
N ALA A 205 -11.52 -4.10 -13.07
CA ALA A 205 -10.27 -4.41 -12.40
C ALA A 205 -10.56 -4.87 -10.96
N VAL A 206 -9.78 -5.82 -10.46
CA VAL A 206 -9.89 -6.38 -9.11
C VAL A 206 -8.52 -6.35 -8.44
N ASP A 207 -8.48 -5.97 -7.16
CA ASP A 207 -7.30 -6.11 -6.32
C ASP A 207 -7.12 -7.57 -5.81
N GLY A 208 -6.04 -7.81 -5.06
CA GLY A 208 -5.82 -9.06 -4.34
C GLY A 208 -6.08 -8.97 -2.83
N GLY A 209 -6.66 -7.86 -2.38
CA GLY A 209 -6.79 -7.51 -0.98
C GLY A 209 -7.91 -8.20 -0.23
N LYS A 210 -8.05 -7.82 1.05
CA LYS A 210 -9.14 -8.27 1.93
C LYS A 210 -9.68 -7.08 2.73
N PRO A 211 -10.93 -6.64 2.51
CA PRO A 211 -11.90 -7.17 1.53
C PRO A 211 -11.43 -6.98 0.09
N LEU A 212 -11.96 -7.78 -0.85
CA LEU A 212 -11.70 -7.55 -2.28
C LEU A 212 -12.43 -6.29 -2.74
N LEU A 213 -11.71 -5.34 -3.32
CA LEU A 213 -12.28 -4.14 -3.92
C LEU A 213 -12.14 -4.17 -5.45
N CYS A 214 -13.10 -3.54 -6.11
CA CYS A 214 -13.14 -3.42 -7.57
C CYS A 214 -13.90 -2.20 -8.03
N LEU A 215 -13.67 -1.86 -9.29
CA LEU A 215 -14.41 -0.84 -9.99
C LEU A 215 -15.11 -1.39 -11.23
N LEU A 216 -16.42 -1.15 -11.32
CA LEU A 216 -17.28 -1.46 -12.46
C LEU A 216 -17.38 -0.23 -13.38
N ARG A 217 -17.01 -0.34 -14.67
CA ARG A 217 -17.24 0.73 -15.67
C ARG A 217 -18.12 0.30 -16.85
N TRP A 218 -19.17 1.09 -17.12
CA TRP A 218 -20.12 0.91 -18.24
C TRP A 218 -19.58 1.53 -19.53
N TRP A 219 -19.85 0.88 -20.67
CA TRP A 219 -19.42 1.33 -21.99
C TRP A 219 -20.67 1.70 -22.81
N CYS A 220 -20.81 2.97 -23.22
CA CYS A 220 -22.02 3.46 -23.90
C CYS A 220 -21.72 4.74 -24.68
N TRP A 221 -22.28 4.93 -25.89
CA TRP A 221 -22.33 6.26 -26.52
C TRP A 221 -23.58 6.57 -27.36
N LYS A 222 -24.38 7.53 -26.88
CA LYS A 222 -24.71 8.84 -27.51
C LYS A 222 -25.43 9.72 -26.44
N ALA A 223 -25.03 10.99 -26.32
CA ALA A 223 -25.35 11.94 -25.23
C ALA A 223 -26.84 12.34 -25.07
N PRO A 224 -27.27 13.01 -23.97
CA PRO A 224 -26.56 13.35 -22.73
C PRO A 224 -27.29 12.80 -21.48
N LEU A 225 -26.71 11.84 -20.76
CA LEU A 225 -27.03 11.62 -19.34
C LEU A 225 -25.76 11.19 -18.62
N THR A 226 -25.48 11.89 -17.54
CA THR A 226 -24.37 11.68 -16.62
C THR A 226 -24.41 10.26 -16.05
N CYS A 227 -23.48 9.40 -16.44
CA CYS A 227 -23.27 8.12 -15.76
C CYS A 227 -22.41 8.37 -14.52
N ARG A 228 -22.93 8.08 -13.32
CA ARG A 228 -22.20 8.18 -12.06
C ARG A 228 -21.68 6.78 -11.69
N LEU A 229 -20.39 6.67 -11.42
CA LEU A 229 -19.72 5.44 -10.97
C LEU A 229 -19.95 5.22 -9.47
N ARG A 230 -19.94 3.95 -9.05
CA ARG A 230 -19.96 3.52 -7.65
C ARG A 230 -18.84 2.50 -7.48
N SER A 231 -17.89 2.76 -6.57
CA SER A 231 -17.02 1.73 -6.02
C SER A 231 -17.86 0.84 -5.12
N ASP A 232 -17.82 -0.46 -5.34
CA ASP A 232 -18.55 -1.45 -4.56
C ASP A 232 -17.61 -2.60 -4.20
N THR A 233 -17.80 -3.22 -3.03
CA THR A 233 -17.18 -4.52 -2.71
C THR A 233 -17.58 -5.56 -3.74
N CYS A 234 -16.62 -6.30 -4.30
CA CYS A 234 -16.94 -7.33 -5.28
C CYS A 234 -17.76 -8.45 -4.62
N LEU A 235 -18.88 -8.83 -5.25
CA LEU A 235 -19.67 -10.02 -4.90
C LEU A 235 -19.01 -11.31 -5.38
#